data_AF-A0A9N9P5K3-F1
#
_entry.id   AF-A0A9N9P5K3-F1
#
_cell.length_a   1.000
_cell.length_b   1.000
_cell.length_c   1.000
_cell.angle_alpha   90.00
_cell.angle_beta   90.00
_cell.angle_gamma   90.00
#
_symmetry.space_group_name_H-M   'P 1'
#
loop_
_entity.id
_entity.type
_entity.pdbx_description
1 polymer ?
#
loop_
_entity_poly.entity_id
_entity_poly.type
_entity_poly.pdbx_seq_one_letter_code
_entity_poly.pdbx_strand_id
1 'polypeptide(L)'
;KIIAEALCVNNTLTSLDLTNNRIGNSFENNEAINVLADALCKIKTLTNLILSNVGLTFEKGQVLAEVLCKNSTLTFLDLSSNRLGYKG
;
A
#
# COMPACT_ATOMS: atom_id res chain seq x y z
N LYS A 1 -5.21 10.58 -4.45
CA LYS A 1 -6.69 10.56 -4.41
C LYS A 1 -7.33 9.73 -5.53
N ILE A 2 -7.10 10.05 -6.81
CA ILE A 2 -7.72 9.35 -7.96
C ILE A 2 -7.46 7.83 -7.97
N ILE A 3 -6.24 7.39 -7.63
CA ILE A 3 -5.89 5.96 -7.60
C ILE A 3 -6.70 5.21 -6.53
N ALA A 4 -6.91 5.77 -5.34
CA ALA A 4 -7.71 5.11 -4.32
C ALA A 4 -9.17 4.99 -4.74
N GLU A 5 -9.73 6.03 -5.32
CA GLU A 5 -11.11 6.00 -5.83
C GLU A 5 -11.26 4.93 -6.92
N ALA A 6 -10.31 4.85 -7.85
CA ALA A 6 -10.27 3.82 -8.89
C ALA A 6 -10.14 2.39 -8.33
N LEU A 7 -9.32 2.20 -7.30
CA LEU A 7 -9.16 0.91 -6.62
C LEU A 7 -10.41 0.52 -5.81
N CYS A 8 -11.15 1.49 -5.27
CA CYS A 8 -12.37 1.22 -4.50
C CYS A 8 -13.55 0.76 -5.37
N VAL A 9 -13.62 1.21 -6.62
CA VAL A 9 -14.69 0.83 -7.56
C VAL A 9 -14.33 -0.42 -8.36
N ASN A 10 -13.05 -0.78 -8.40
CA ASN A 10 -12.58 -1.93 -9.15
C ASN A 10 -12.71 -3.23 -8.33
N ASN A 11 -13.74 -4.00 -8.64
CA ASN A 11 -14.02 -5.31 -8.04
C ASN A 11 -13.42 -6.49 -8.82
N THR A 12 -12.53 -6.25 -9.77
CA THR A 12 -11.89 -7.31 -10.57
C THR A 12 -10.37 -7.32 -10.44
N LEU A 13 -9.78 -6.26 -9.88
CA LEU A 13 -8.35 -6.16 -9.72
C LEU A 13 -7.85 -7.17 -8.68
N THR A 14 -6.97 -8.06 -9.11
CA THR A 14 -6.35 -9.10 -8.28
C THR A 14 -4.87 -8.82 -8.00
N SER A 15 -4.22 -8.00 -8.82
CA SER A 15 -2.80 -7.65 -8.66
C SER A 15 -2.58 -6.16 -8.86
N LEU A 16 -1.81 -5.55 -7.96
CA LEU A 16 -1.43 -4.15 -7.99
C LEU A 16 0.07 -4.02 -7.79
N ASP A 17 0.76 -3.51 -8.80
CA ASP A 17 2.18 -3.19 -8.75
C ASP A 17 2.37 -1.67 -8.79
N LEU A 18 2.99 -1.14 -7.73
CA LEU A 18 3.33 0.27 -7.60
C LEU A 18 4.84 0.49 -7.46
N THR A 19 5.66 -0.45 -7.92
CA THR A 19 7.12 -0.36 -7.85
C THR A 19 7.64 0.98 -8.38
N ASN A 20 8.59 1.59 -7.68
CA ASN A 20 9.21 2.88 -8.02
C ASN A 20 8.28 4.12 -8.02
N ASN A 21 7.04 4.05 -7.51
CA ASN A 21 6.10 5.20 -7.55
C ASN A 21 6.27 6.23 -6.42
N ARG A 22 7.39 6.21 -5.67
CA ARG A 22 7.73 7.21 -4.63
C ARG A 22 6.61 7.51 -3.60
N ILE A 23 5.71 6.55 -3.35
CA ILE A 23 4.55 6.67 -2.43
C ILE A 23 5.01 7.11 -1.03
N GLY A 24 6.08 6.51 -0.54
CA GLY A 24 6.66 6.80 0.76
C GLY A 24 7.59 8.01 0.79
N ASN A 25 7.88 8.64 -0.36
CA ASN A 25 8.70 9.86 -0.43
C ASN A 25 7.86 11.14 -0.54
N SER A 26 6.53 11.10 -0.36
CA SER A 26 5.76 12.35 -0.22
C SER A 26 6.29 13.10 1.01
N PHE A 27 6.90 14.26 0.77
CA PHE A 27 7.39 15.19 1.80
C PHE A 27 6.26 15.80 2.60
N GLU A 28 5.04 15.75 2.06
CA GLU A 28 3.82 16.16 2.71
C GLU A 28 3.16 14.93 3.37
N ASN A 29 2.99 15.03 4.69
CA ASN A 29 1.88 14.53 5.52
C ASN A 29 1.35 13.08 5.38
N ASN A 30 2.13 12.11 4.87
CA ASN A 30 1.68 10.71 4.71
C ASN A 30 0.41 10.54 3.85
N GLU A 31 -0.02 11.56 3.09
CA GLU A 31 -1.30 11.51 2.36
C GLU A 31 -1.33 10.35 1.35
N ALA A 32 -0.24 10.14 0.61
CA ALA A 32 -0.17 9.07 -0.39
C ALA A 32 -0.31 7.67 0.22
N ILE A 33 0.28 7.42 1.40
CA ILE A 33 0.17 6.13 2.07
C ILE A 33 -1.22 5.94 2.70
N ASN A 34 -1.82 7.00 3.26
CA ASN A 34 -3.17 6.96 3.81
C ASN A 34 -4.21 6.67 2.71
N VAL A 35 -4.06 7.29 1.54
CA VAL A 35 -4.89 7.04 0.36
C VAL A 35 -4.80 5.58 -0.09
N LEU A 36 -3.59 5.00 -0.10
CA LEU A 36 -3.41 3.58 -0.41
C LEU A 36 -4.04 2.68 0.67
N ALA A 37 -3.86 3.03 1.94
CA ALA A 37 -4.42 2.31 3.09
C ALA A 37 -5.96 2.28 3.04
N ASP A 38 -6.60 3.41 2.73
CA ASP A 38 -8.05 3.49 2.54
C ASP A 38 -8.55 2.61 1.39
N ALA A 39 -7.79 2.55 0.29
CA ALA A 39 -8.11 1.70 -0.85
C ALA A 39 -8.02 0.21 -0.49
N LEU A 40 -6.96 -0.18 0.23
CA LEU A 40 -6.72 -1.56 0.67
C LEU A 40 -7.75 -2.06 1.70
N CYS A 41 -8.35 -1.16 2.48
CA CYS A 41 -9.48 -1.51 3.35
C CYS A 41 -10.73 -1.92 2.56
N LYS A 42 -10.96 -1.26 1.42
CA LYS A 42 -12.19 -1.38 0.63
C LYS A 42 -12.12 -2.46 -0.43
N ILE A 43 -10.98 -2.63 -1.09
CA ILE A 43 -10.80 -3.64 -2.13
C ILE A 43 -10.84 -5.04 -1.52
N LYS A 44 -11.70 -5.92 -2.05
CA LYS A 44 -11.91 -7.30 -1.55
C LYS A 44 -11.44 -8.38 -2.55
N THR A 45 -10.87 -7.97 -3.68
CA THR A 45 -10.42 -8.89 -4.73
C THR A 45 -8.91 -8.92 -4.88
N LEU A 46 -8.20 -7.96 -4.26
CA LEU A 46 -6.76 -7.85 -4.39
C LEU A 46 -6.09 -8.99 -3.61
N THR A 47 -5.32 -9.80 -4.32
CA THR A 47 -4.55 -10.93 -3.79
C THR A 47 -3.05 -10.66 -3.83
N ASN A 48 -2.57 -9.81 -4.74
CA ASN A 48 -1.15 -9.48 -4.90
C ASN A 48 -0.92 -7.97 -4.81
N LEU A 49 0.01 -7.55 -3.96
CA LEU A 49 0.42 -6.16 -3.80
C LEU A 49 1.95 -6.04 -3.83
N ILE A 50 2.47 -5.24 -4.76
CA ILE A 50 3.90 -4.97 -4.90
C ILE A 50 4.14 -3.48 -4.64
N LEU A 51 4.89 -3.19 -3.58
CA LEU A 51 5.30 -1.85 -3.16
C LEU A 51 6.83 -1.74 -3.10
N SER A 52 7.53 -2.38 -4.04
CA SER A 52 8.99 -2.36 -4.06
C SER A 52 9.54 -0.96 -4.38
N ASN A 53 10.57 -0.53 -3.64
CA ASN A 53 11.25 0.75 -3.85
C ASN A 53 10.30 1.97 -3.95
N VAL A 54 9.25 2.00 -3.13
CA VAL A 54 8.33 3.15 -3.10
C VAL A 54 8.71 4.18 -2.03
N GLY A 55 9.75 3.92 -1.25
CA GLY A 55 10.27 4.82 -0.22
C GLY A 55 9.52 4.74 1.10
N LEU A 56 8.87 3.60 1.43
CA LEU A 56 8.22 3.43 2.73
C LEU A 56 9.25 3.57 3.85
N THR A 57 8.94 4.43 4.83
CA THR A 57 9.66 4.54 6.10
C THR A 57 8.99 3.65 7.14
N PHE A 58 9.62 3.47 8.31
CA PHE A 58 9.02 2.77 9.45
C PHE A 58 7.60 3.26 9.76
N GLU A 59 7.41 4.58 9.90
CA GLU A 59 6.11 5.18 10.21
C GLU A 59 5.04 4.87 9.16
N LYS A 60 5.40 4.96 7.87
CA LYS A 60 4.50 4.63 6.76
C LYS A 60 4.21 3.12 6.69
N GLY A 61 5.17 2.29 7.10
CA GLY A 61 4.99 0.85 7.26
C GLY A 61 3.98 0.49 8.35
N GLN A 62 3.96 1.24 9.47
CA GLN A 62 2.96 1.02 10.53
C GLN A 62 1.53 1.28 10.05
N VAL A 63 1.31 2.38 9.32
CA VAL A 63 0.00 2.68 8.70
C VAL A 63 -0.45 1.53 7.79
N LEU A 64 0.46 1.00 6.98
CA LEU A 64 0.17 -0.11 6.09
C LEU A 64 -0.15 -1.40 6.88
N ALA A 65 0.59 -1.69 7.95
CA ALA A 65 0.38 -2.86 8.79
C ALA A 65 -1.01 -2.87 9.47
N GLU A 66 -1.48 -1.71 9.93
CA GLU A 66 -2.82 -1.56 10.54
C GLU A 66 -3.97 -1.86 9.57
N VAL A 67 -3.76 -1.65 8.28
CA VAL A 67 -4.76 -1.99 7.26
C VAL A 67 -4.61 -3.43 6.79
N LEU A 68 -3.38 -3.90 6.60
CA LEU A 68 -3.11 -5.26 6.19
C LEU A 68 -3.60 -6.28 7.21
N CYS A 69 -3.57 -5.97 8.52
CA CYS A 69 -4.11 -6.86 9.55
C CYS A 69 -5.63 -7.08 9.44
N LYS A 70 -6.34 -6.19 8.74
CA LYS A 70 -7.79 -6.27 8.47
C LYS A 70 -8.09 -6.78 7.05
N ASN A 71 -7.08 -6.89 6.20
CA ASN A 71 -7.25 -7.40 4.84
C ASN A 71 -7.16 -8.93 4.85
N SER A 72 -8.21 -9.60 4.39
CA SER A 72 -8.30 -11.06 4.38
C SER A 72 -8.12 -11.69 2.99
N THR A 73 -7.82 -10.88 1.98
CA THR A 73 -7.79 -11.31 0.57
C THR A 73 -6.37 -11.33 0.03
N LEU A 74 -5.48 -10.50 0.58
CA LEU A 74 -4.09 -10.42 0.16
C LEU A 74 -3.33 -11.70 0.55
N THR A 75 -2.75 -12.35 -0.44
CA THR A 75 -1.94 -13.56 -0.29
C THR A 75 -0.47 -13.33 -0.61
N PHE A 76 -0.15 -12.25 -1.33
CA PHE A 76 1.20 -11.87 -1.69
C PHE A 76 1.45 -10.38 -1.44
N LEU A 77 2.56 -10.09 -0.77
CA LEU A 77 3.01 -8.75 -0.45
C LEU A 77 4.53 -8.62 -0.67
N ASP A 78 4.94 -7.70 -1.53
CA ASP A 78 6.35 -7.32 -1.70
C ASP A 78 6.60 -5.90 -1.20
N LEU A 79 7.42 -5.78 -0.14
CA LEU A 79 7.88 -4.51 0.43
C LEU A 79 9.40 -4.29 0.23
N SER A 80 10.03 -5.03 -0.68
CA SER A 80 11.47 -4.97 -0.92
C SER A 80 11.95 -3.56 -1.27
N SER A 81 13.24 -3.29 -1.03
CA SER A 81 13.87 -2.01 -1.39
C SER A 81 13.23 -0.76 -0.74
N ASN A 82 12.52 -0.92 0.38
CA ASN A 82 12.01 0.18 1.19
C ASN A 82 12.92 0.49 2.39
N ARG A 83 12.62 1.57 3.12
CA ARG A 83 13.38 2.08 4.27
C ARG A 83 12.63 1.83 5.59
N LEU A 84 12.09 0.63 5.76
CA LEU A 84 11.29 0.26 6.93
C LEU A 84 12.11 0.18 8.23
N GLY A 85 13.43 0.01 8.12
CA GLY A 85 14.34 -0.11 9.27
C GLY A 85 14.29 -1.49 9.93
N TYR A 86 15.07 -1.69 10.99
CA TYR A 86 15.20 -2.99 11.68
C TYR A 86 13.98 -3.39 12.51
N LYS A 87 13.06 -2.44 12.76
CA LYS A 87 11.77 -2.69 13.44
C LYS A 87 10.63 -2.95 12.45
N GLY A 88 10.92 -2.76 11.16
CA GLY A 88 9.96 -2.81 10.07
C GLY A 88 9.69 -4.21 9.55
#